data_AF-A0A939YAB9-F1
#
_entry.id   AF-A0A939YAB9-F1
#
_cell.length_a   1.000
_cell.length_b   1.000
_cell.length_c   1.000
_cell.angle_alpha   90.00
_cell.angle_beta   90.00
_cell.angle_gamma   90.00
#
_symmetry.space_group_name_H-M   'P 1'
#
loop_
_entity.id
_entity.type
_entity.pdbx_description
1 polymer ?
#
loop_
_entity_poly.entity_id
_entity_poly.type
_entity_poly.pdbx_seq_one_letter_code
_entity_poly.pdbx_strand_id
1 'polypeptide(L)'
;GWSLKYNIVWDKIYSLGLFGEEAYDSETALYAEKSNAYGTPLDCRAAYTKLDWLAWTSVMGDEDYLRSVFAHIARMIRETPDRVPLTDWYDTETGKCVGFRNRTVVGGLFITQLIK
;
A
#
# COMPACT_ATOMS: atom_id res chain seq x y z
N GLY A 1 6.80 -0.24 18.00
CA GLY A 1 6.31 -1.00 16.82
C GLY A 1 5.65 -0.03 15.87
N TRP A 2 5.49 -0.39 14.60
CA TRP A 2 4.91 0.47 13.56
C TRP A 2 3.89 -0.32 12.72
N SER A 3 2.97 0.38 12.05
CA SER A 3 1.98 -0.22 11.15
C SER A 3 1.47 0.80 10.13
N LEU A 4 1.05 0.32 8.96
CA LEU A 4 0.40 1.15 7.94
C LEU A 4 -0.90 1.74 8.47
N LYS A 5 -1.04 3.06 8.38
CA LYS A 5 -2.23 3.83 8.75
C LYS A 5 -3.18 3.99 7.55
N TYR A 6 -3.39 2.92 6.78
CA TYR A 6 -4.14 2.98 5.51
C TYR A 6 -5.55 3.58 5.62
N ASN A 7 -6.23 3.50 6.77
CA ASN A 7 -7.55 4.10 6.96
C ASN A 7 -7.54 5.63 7.10
N ILE A 8 -6.40 6.28 7.31
CA ILE A 8 -6.36 7.75 7.38
C ILE A 8 -6.56 8.38 5.99
N VAL A 9 -6.50 7.58 4.92
CA VAL A 9 -6.80 8.00 3.54
C VAL A 9 -8.12 8.76 3.41
N TRP A 10 -9.12 8.42 4.22
CA TRP A 10 -10.44 9.05 4.19
C TRP A 10 -10.40 10.51 4.64
N ASP A 11 -9.45 10.89 5.49
CA ASP A 11 -9.26 12.28 5.89
C ASP A 11 -8.87 13.16 4.68
N LYS A 12 -7.97 12.68 3.82
CA LYS A 12 -7.59 13.36 2.56
C LYS A 12 -8.75 13.35 1.55
N ILE A 13 -9.36 12.20 1.29
CA ILE A 13 -10.43 12.05 0.27
C ILE A 13 -11.64 12.95 0.57
N TYR A 14 -12.03 13.05 1.85
CA TYR A 14 -13.19 13.85 2.25
C TYR A 14 -12.83 15.23 2.80
N SER A 15 -11.53 15.58 2.83
CA SER A 15 -11.04 16.86 3.36
C SER A 15 -11.53 17.15 4.78
N LEU A 16 -11.45 16.14 5.68
CA LEU A 16 -12.03 16.24 7.03
C LEU A 16 -11.16 17.06 7.99
N GLY A 17 -9.85 17.19 7.72
CA GLY A 17 -8.92 17.96 8.54
C GLY A 17 -8.62 17.34 9.90
N LEU A 18 -8.67 16.02 10.01
CA LEU A 18 -8.45 15.26 11.25
C LEU A 18 -6.95 15.14 11.59
N PHE A 19 -6.07 15.15 10.58
CA PHE A 19 -4.63 15.04 10.76
C PHE A 19 -3.91 16.20 10.06
N GLY A 20 -2.83 16.69 10.68
CA GLY A 20 -1.95 17.69 10.05
C GLY A 20 -1.02 17.06 9.01
N GLU A 21 -0.50 17.87 8.08
CA GLU A 21 0.41 17.41 7.01
C GLU A 21 1.63 16.65 7.54
N GLU A 22 2.20 17.08 8.67
CA GLU A 22 3.35 16.41 9.32
C GLU A 22 3.08 14.93 9.65
N ALA A 23 1.83 14.56 9.95
CA ALA A 23 1.47 13.17 10.22
C ALA A 23 1.58 12.31 8.95
N TYR A 24 1.19 12.86 7.80
CA TYR A 24 1.29 12.17 6.51
C TYR A 24 2.73 12.06 6.04
N ASP A 25 3.50 13.14 6.17
CA ASP A 25 4.93 13.17 5.80
C ASP A 25 5.72 12.16 6.64
N SER A 26 5.47 12.13 7.96
CA SER A 26 6.15 11.20 8.87
C SER A 26 5.82 9.74 8.55
N GLU A 27 4.55 9.43 8.26
CA GLU A 27 4.13 8.07 7.94
C GLU A 27 4.65 7.62 6.56
N THR A 28 4.56 8.45 5.53
CA THR A 28 5.04 8.11 4.18
C THR A 28 6.56 7.97 4.12
N ALA A 29 7.31 8.82 4.84
CA ALA A 29 8.77 8.67 4.99
C ALA A 29 9.13 7.34 5.68
N LEU A 30 8.41 6.97 6.75
CA LEU A 30 8.59 5.68 7.41
C LEU A 30 8.27 4.53 6.46
N TYR A 31 7.21 4.61 5.67
CA TYR A 31 6.83 3.54 4.74
C TYR A 31 7.85 3.37 3.62
N ALA A 32 8.39 4.47 3.10
CA ALA A 32 9.49 4.44 2.14
C ALA A 32 10.75 3.77 2.74
N GLU A 33 11.11 4.10 3.98
CA GLU A 33 12.25 3.48 4.69
C GLU A 33 12.04 1.96 4.89
N LYS A 34 10.81 1.52 5.15
CA LYS A 34 10.47 0.11 5.40
C LYS A 34 10.10 -0.68 4.13
N SER A 35 10.18 -0.07 2.96
CA SER A 35 9.78 -0.72 1.71
C SER A 35 10.76 -1.82 1.29
N ASN A 36 10.20 -2.98 0.96
CA ASN A 36 10.91 -4.10 0.35
C ASN A 36 10.70 -4.09 -1.18
N ALA A 37 11.23 -5.10 -1.87
CA ALA A 37 11.15 -5.20 -3.34
C ALA A 37 9.71 -5.04 -3.89
N TYR A 38 8.73 -5.59 -3.18
CA TYR A 38 7.33 -5.61 -3.58
C TYR A 38 6.42 -4.73 -2.71
N GLY A 39 6.99 -3.80 -1.94
CA GLY A 39 6.26 -2.77 -1.20
C GLY A 39 6.50 -2.81 0.31
N THR A 40 5.72 -2.01 1.04
CA THR A 40 5.87 -1.88 2.50
C THR A 40 5.06 -2.95 3.24
N PRO A 41 5.65 -3.66 4.21
CA PRO A 41 4.91 -4.54 5.11
C PRO A 41 3.79 -3.83 5.84
N LEU A 42 2.76 -4.58 6.24
CA LEU A 42 1.62 -4.05 6.99
C LEU A 42 2.05 -3.45 8.34
N ASP A 43 2.96 -4.12 9.03
CA ASP A 43 3.46 -3.74 10.34
C ASP A 43 4.73 -4.52 10.69
N CYS A 44 5.28 -4.27 11.87
CA CYS A 44 6.54 -4.88 12.32
C CYS A 44 6.48 -6.38 12.64
N ARG A 45 5.35 -7.08 12.50
CA ARG A 45 5.20 -8.49 12.89
C ARG A 45 5.59 -9.48 11.78
N ALA A 46 5.48 -9.06 10.52
CA ALA A 46 5.76 -9.91 9.37
C ALA A 46 5.99 -9.08 8.11
N ALA A 47 6.73 -9.63 7.15
CA ALA A 47 7.04 -8.98 5.88
C ALA A 47 5.90 -9.01 4.85
N TYR A 48 4.66 -9.35 5.23
CA TYR A 48 3.53 -9.35 4.29
C TYR A 48 2.79 -8.02 4.27
N THR A 49 2.09 -7.74 3.17
CA THR A 49 1.24 -6.57 3.01
C THR A 49 -0.11 -6.92 2.42
N LYS A 50 -1.01 -5.94 2.42
CA LYS A 50 -2.31 -5.99 1.76
C LYS A 50 -2.31 -5.05 0.57
N LEU A 51 -2.53 -5.57 -0.63
CA LEU A 51 -2.42 -4.85 -1.90
C LEU A 51 -3.19 -3.52 -1.91
N ASP A 52 -4.46 -3.58 -1.54
CA ASP A 52 -5.38 -2.45 -1.46
C ASP A 52 -4.95 -1.45 -0.39
N TRP A 53 -4.58 -1.93 0.80
CA TRP A 53 -4.16 -1.06 1.90
C TRP A 53 -2.84 -0.33 1.58
N LEU A 54 -1.89 -1.01 0.94
CA LEU A 54 -0.65 -0.39 0.47
C LEU A 54 -0.97 0.70 -0.57
N ALA A 55 -1.86 0.42 -1.53
CA ALA A 55 -2.28 1.41 -2.52
C ALA A 55 -2.94 2.63 -1.87
N TRP A 56 -3.73 2.47 -0.81
CA TRP A 56 -4.36 3.59 -0.11
C TRP A 56 -3.37 4.53 0.54
N THR A 57 -2.19 4.05 0.94
CA THR A 57 -1.14 4.93 1.46
C THR A 57 -0.64 5.92 0.40
N SER A 58 -0.76 5.60 -0.90
CA SER A 58 -0.29 6.49 -1.98
C SER A 58 -0.96 7.86 -1.99
N VAL A 59 -2.17 7.96 -1.45
CA VAL A 59 -2.94 9.22 -1.31
C VAL A 59 -2.34 10.14 -0.24
N MET A 60 -1.56 9.58 0.69
CA MET A 60 -0.99 10.31 1.82
C MET A 60 0.26 11.11 1.43
N GLY A 61 0.97 10.68 0.38
CA GLY A 61 2.26 11.26 0.00
C GLY A 61 2.19 12.15 -1.23
N ASP A 62 3.35 12.63 -1.63
CA ASP A 62 3.55 13.35 -2.88
C ASP A 62 3.52 12.41 -4.11
N GLU A 63 3.72 13.01 -5.28
CA GLU A 63 3.71 12.28 -6.55
C GLU A 63 4.79 11.20 -6.62
N ASP A 64 5.96 11.43 -6.03
CA ASP A 64 7.08 10.48 -6.01
C ASP A 64 6.76 9.27 -5.12
N TYR A 65 6.22 9.51 -3.93
CA TYR A 65 5.73 8.46 -3.05
C TYR A 65 4.64 7.64 -3.73
N LEU A 66 3.65 8.29 -4.35
CA LEU A 66 2.58 7.62 -5.10
C LEU A 66 3.17 6.72 -6.20
N ARG A 67 4.08 7.25 -7.03
CA ARG A 67 4.73 6.49 -8.11
C ARG A 67 5.52 5.30 -7.56
N SER A 68 6.20 5.46 -6.43
CA SER A 68 6.95 4.38 -5.79
C SER A 68 6.05 3.22 -5.34
N VAL A 69 4.91 3.53 -4.71
CA VAL A 69 3.94 2.53 -4.25
C VAL A 69 3.40 1.70 -5.42
N PHE A 70 2.97 2.36 -6.50
CA PHE A 70 2.47 1.65 -7.68
C PHE A 70 3.57 0.93 -8.45
N ALA A 71 4.82 1.40 -8.41
CA ALA A 71 5.95 0.68 -8.99
C ALA A 71 6.20 -0.65 -8.26
N HIS A 72 6.15 -0.67 -6.92
CA HIS A 72 6.25 -1.89 -6.13
C HIS A 72 5.12 -2.88 -6.43
N ILE A 73 3.87 -2.39 -6.51
CA ILE A 73 2.71 -3.22 -6.86
C ILE A 73 2.85 -3.79 -8.27
N ALA A 74 3.19 -2.96 -9.26
CA ALA A 74 3.38 -3.40 -10.64
C ALA A 74 4.53 -4.40 -10.76
N ARG A 75 5.58 -4.26 -9.94
CA ARG A 75 6.67 -5.24 -9.85
C ARG A 75 6.16 -6.58 -9.31
N MET A 76 5.41 -6.57 -8.22
CA MET A 76 4.83 -7.79 -7.64
C MET A 76 3.98 -8.55 -8.67
N ILE A 77 3.09 -7.85 -9.37
CA ILE A 77 2.19 -8.45 -10.37
C ILE A 77 2.99 -9.10 -11.52
N ARG A 78 4.11 -8.50 -11.93
CA ARG A 78 4.96 -9.02 -13.02
C ARG A 78 5.85 -10.19 -12.59
N GLU A 79 6.39 -10.13 -11.38
CA GLU A 79 7.49 -11.01 -10.94
C GLU A 79 7.04 -12.13 -10.00
N THR A 80 5.80 -12.09 -9.48
CA THR A 80 5.33 -13.11 -8.54
C THR A 80 5.50 -14.54 -9.09
N PRO A 81 6.05 -15.47 -8.29
CA PRO A 81 6.22 -16.86 -8.72
C PRO A 81 4.88 -17.61 -8.76
N ASP A 82 3.85 -17.09 -8.09
CA ASP A 82 2.57 -17.76 -8.02
C ASP A 82 1.78 -17.65 -9.33
N ARG A 83 1.07 -18.73 -9.67
CA ARG A 83 0.20 -18.82 -10.85
C ARG A 83 -1.25 -18.86 -10.42
N VAL A 84 -1.66 -17.82 -9.71
CA VAL A 84 -3.01 -17.63 -9.17
C VAL A 84 -3.59 -16.29 -9.64
N PRO A 85 -4.93 -16.11 -9.63
CA PRO A 85 -5.50 -14.78 -9.80
C PRO A 85 -4.93 -13.80 -8.77
N LEU A 86 -4.86 -12.51 -9.15
CA LEU A 86 -4.23 -11.45 -8.34
C LEU A 86 -4.59 -11.58 -6.86
N THR A 87 -3.55 -11.82 -6.06
CA THR A 87 -3.65 -11.89 -4.60
C THR A 87 -3.65 -10.48 -4.02
N ASP A 88 -4.45 -10.30 -2.98
CA ASP A 88 -4.44 -9.07 -2.21
C ASP A 88 -3.64 -9.20 -0.90
N TRP A 89 -3.05 -10.36 -0.61
CA TRP A 89 -2.21 -10.61 0.57
C TRP A 89 -0.96 -11.41 0.22
N TYR A 90 0.18 -10.72 0.19
CA TYR A 90 1.44 -11.25 -0.30
C TYR A 90 2.62 -10.78 0.54
N ASP A 91 3.71 -11.53 0.46
CA ASP A 91 4.99 -11.25 1.10
C ASP A 91 5.78 -10.19 0.30
N THR A 92 6.23 -9.11 0.94
CA THR A 92 6.84 -7.97 0.25
C THR A 92 8.30 -8.17 -0.11
N GLU A 93 8.96 -9.20 0.43
CA GLU A 93 10.34 -9.55 0.08
C GLU A 93 10.38 -10.50 -1.12
N THR A 94 9.44 -11.44 -1.17
CA THR A 94 9.45 -12.55 -2.15
C THR A 94 8.36 -12.45 -3.22
N GLY A 95 7.34 -11.63 -3.01
CA GLY A 95 6.20 -11.50 -3.92
C GLY A 95 5.25 -12.70 -3.87
N LYS A 96 5.47 -13.64 -2.93
CA LYS A 96 4.66 -14.85 -2.79
C LYS A 96 3.31 -14.52 -2.17
N CYS A 97 2.26 -15.10 -2.74
CA CYS A 97 0.92 -15.14 -2.20
C CYS A 97 0.94 -15.80 -0.81
N VAL A 98 0.57 -15.04 0.22
CA VAL A 98 0.31 -15.59 1.56
C VAL A 98 -1.09 -16.17 1.61
N GLY A 99 -2.06 -15.48 1.01
CA GLY A 99 -3.45 -15.92 0.97
C GLY A 99 -4.30 -15.03 0.06
N PHE A 100 -5.63 -15.10 0.21
CA PHE A 100 -6.61 -14.19 -0.41
C PHE A 100 -6.41 -13.92 -1.90
N ARG A 101 -7.17 -14.64 -2.73
CA ARG A 101 -7.08 -14.63 -4.18
C ARG A 101 -8.43 -14.26 -4.78
N ASN A 102 -8.42 -13.52 -5.88
CA ASN A 102 -9.63 -13.18 -6.63
C ASN A 102 -10.73 -12.51 -5.78
N ARG A 103 -10.35 -11.61 -4.88
CA ARG A 103 -11.31 -10.87 -4.05
C ARG A 103 -11.56 -9.49 -4.64
N THR A 104 -12.80 -9.02 -4.55
CA THR A 104 -13.22 -7.71 -5.09
C THR A 104 -12.52 -6.52 -4.44
N VAL A 105 -11.95 -6.70 -3.24
CA VAL A 105 -11.15 -5.68 -2.55
C VAL A 105 -9.94 -5.21 -3.36
N VAL A 106 -9.48 -5.99 -4.35
CA VAL A 106 -8.46 -5.56 -5.33
C VAL A 106 -8.85 -4.27 -6.06
N GLY A 107 -10.15 -3.96 -6.17
CA GLY A 107 -10.63 -2.67 -6.67
C GLY A 107 -10.11 -1.45 -5.88
N GLY A 108 -9.61 -1.64 -4.65
CA GLY A 108 -8.94 -0.61 -3.87
C GLY A 108 -7.71 0.01 -4.54
N LEU A 109 -7.16 -0.61 -5.60
CA LEU A 109 -6.11 0.00 -6.44
C LEU A 109 -6.54 1.31 -7.11
N PHE A 110 -7.84 1.49 -7.35
CA PHE A 110 -8.39 2.69 -8.00
C PHE A 110 -8.62 3.85 -7.03
N ILE A 111 -8.12 3.77 -5.78
CA ILE A 111 -8.31 4.81 -4.76
C ILE A 111 -7.89 6.21 -5.22
N THR A 112 -6.86 6.32 -6.06
CA THR A 112 -6.37 7.60 -6.59
C THR A 112 -7.39 8.31 -7.48
N GLN A 113 -8.35 7.57 -8.05
CA GLN A 113 -9.45 8.16 -8.83
C GLN A 113 -10.48 8.89 -7.97
N LEU A 114 -10.39 8.76 -6.63
CA LEU A 114 -11.26 9.46 -5.68
C LEU A 114 -10.67 10.80 -5.20
N ILE A 115 -9.39 11.07 -5.50
CA ILE A 115 -8.73 12.33 -5.18
C ILE A 115 -9.22 13.37 -6.20
N LYS A 116 -9.68 14.53 -5.72
CA LYS A 116 -10.17 15.65 -6.53
C LYS A 116 -9.08 16.67 -6.81
#